data_AF-A0A962IN22-F1
#
_entry.id   AF-A0A962IN22-F1
#
_cell.length_a   1.000
_cell.length_b   1.000
_cell.length_c   1.000
_cell.angle_alpha   90.00
_cell.angle_beta   90.00
_cell.angle_gamma   90.00
#
_symmetry.space_group_name_H-M   'P 1'
#
loop_
_entity.id
_entity.type
_entity.pdbx_description
1 polymer ?
#
loop_
_entity_poly.entity_id
_entity_poly.type
_entity_poly.pdbx_seq_one_letter_code
_entity_poly.pdbx_strand_id
1 'polypeptide(L)' 'MTPDEQQDPVVVLHSGQTLVDELTEEQQQVAVRAAFLLTCSPHEWQWSTDQQVLMAAYVLWAHQRLEAVKQIVTRGINRE' A
#
# COMPACT_ATOMS: atom_id res chain seq x y z
N MET A 1 -4.01 3.05 38.40
CA MET A 1 -4.03 2.93 36.92
C MET A 1 -3.52 1.54 36.61
N THR A 2 -4.36 0.70 36.01
CA THR A 2 -4.06 -0.71 35.71
C THR A 2 -3.15 -0.81 34.47
N PRO A 3 -2.37 -1.91 34.33
CA PRO A 3 -1.33 -2.06 33.31
C PRO A 3 -1.86 -2.48 31.91
N ASP A 4 -3.13 -2.20 31.60
CA ASP A 4 -3.84 -2.74 30.42
C ASP A 4 -3.94 -1.73 29.27
N GLU A 5 -2.81 -1.31 28.74
CA GLU A 5 -2.74 -0.78 27.36
C GLU A 5 -1.71 -1.57 26.57
N GLN A 6 -1.82 -2.91 26.62
CA GLN A 6 -1.33 -3.74 25.52
C GLN A 6 -2.17 -3.39 24.30
N GLN A 7 -1.67 -2.46 23.48
CA GLN A 7 -2.15 -2.27 22.13
C GLN A 7 -1.94 -3.60 21.40
N ASP A 8 -2.99 -4.42 21.34
CA ASP A 8 -3.03 -5.57 20.44
C ASP A 8 -2.62 -5.10 19.04
N PRO A 9 -1.73 -5.82 18.34
CA PRO A 9 -1.27 -5.37 17.04
C PRO A 9 -2.48 -5.17 16.12
N VAL A 10 -2.54 -3.99 15.52
CA VAL A 10 -3.48 -3.59 14.47
C VAL A 10 -3.43 -4.66 13.37
N VAL A 11 -4.32 -5.64 13.46
CA VAL A 11 -4.57 -6.74 12.52
C VAL A 11 -3.29 -7.30 11.86
N VAL A 12 -2.77 -8.41 12.38
CA VAL A 12 -1.73 -9.18 11.68
C VAL A 12 -2.36 -9.88 10.48
N LEU A 13 -2.24 -9.28 9.29
CA LEU A 13 -2.76 -9.84 8.05
C LEU A 13 -1.82 -10.93 7.52
N HIS A 14 -2.37 -12.10 7.21
CA HIS A 14 -1.62 -13.15 6.52
C HIS A 14 -1.29 -12.71 5.08
N SER A 15 -0.19 -13.20 4.52
CA SER A 15 0.28 -12.83 3.17
C SER A 15 -0.77 -13.06 2.06
N GLY A 16 -1.61 -14.09 2.20
CA GLY A 16 -2.75 -14.34 1.29
C GLY A 16 -3.93 -13.37 1.44
N GLN A 17 -4.01 -12.62 2.54
CA GLN A 17 -5.03 -11.58 2.77
C GLN A 17 -4.58 -10.20 2.26
N THR A 18 -3.28 -10.04 2.03
CA THR A 18 -2.68 -8.81 1.52
C THR A 18 -2.38 -8.88 0.02
N LEU A 19 -2.59 -10.02 -0.63
CA LEU A 19 -2.27 -10.16 -2.06
C LEU A 19 -3.21 -9.28 -2.88
N VAL A 20 -2.64 -8.35 -3.64
CA VAL A 20 -3.40 -7.53 -4.60
C VAL A 20 -3.06 -8.07 -5.98
N ASP A 21 -3.94 -8.93 -6.49
CA ASP A 21 -3.69 -9.72 -7.70
C ASP A 21 -3.39 -8.81 -8.89
N GLU A 22 -4.31 -7.90 -9.24
CA GLU A 22 -4.11 -6.91 -10.30
C GLU A 22 -4.87 -5.60 -10.02
N LEU A 23 -4.16 -4.48 -10.15
CA LEU A 23 -4.73 -3.13 -10.23
C LEU A 23 -4.64 -2.69 -11.68
N THR A 24 -5.75 -2.31 -12.29
CA THR A 24 -5.75 -1.79 -13.67
C THR A 24 -4.97 -0.48 -13.73
N GLU A 25 -4.46 -0.12 -14.90
CA GLU A 25 -3.74 1.15 -15.08
C GLU A 25 -4.62 2.35 -14.70
N GLU A 26 -5.90 2.33 -15.08
CA GLU A 26 -6.87 3.35 -14.71
C GLU A 26 -6.99 3.50 -13.18
N GLN A 27 -7.10 2.38 -12.45
CA GLN A 27 -7.18 2.40 -10.99
C GLN A 27 -5.91 2.96 -10.35
N GLN A 28 -4.73 2.62 -10.88
CA GLN A 28 -3.47 3.20 -10.44
C GLN A 28 -3.45 4.72 -10.66
N GLN A 29 -3.87 5.18 -11.84
CA GLN A 29 -3.93 6.61 -12.17
C GLN A 29 -4.92 7.36 -11.26
N VAL A 30 -6.06 6.78 -10.95
CA VAL A 30 -7.05 7.37 -10.02
C VAL A 30 -6.45 7.51 -8.62
N ALA A 31 -5.79 6.48 -8.09
CA ALA A 31 -5.17 6.51 -6.77
C ALA A 31 -4.07 7.59 -6.70
N VAL A 32 -3.16 7.61 -7.69
CA VAL A 32 -2.07 8.58 -7.77
C VAL A 32 -2.60 10.01 -7.92
N ARG A 33 -3.61 10.22 -8.78
CA ARG A 33 -4.21 11.54 -8.99
C ARG A 33 -4.91 12.05 -7.72
N ALA A 34 -5.64 11.20 -7.02
CA ALA A 34 -6.31 11.56 -5.76
C ALA A 34 -5.28 11.94 -4.68
N ALA A 35 -4.18 11.17 -4.57
CA ALA A 35 -3.08 11.48 -3.65
C ALA A 35 -2.39 12.81 -4.01
N PHE A 36 -2.15 13.08 -5.30
CA PHE A 36 -1.57 14.33 -5.76
C PHE A 36 -2.43 15.55 -5.41
N LEU A 37 -3.73 15.51 -5.73
CA LEU A 37 -4.66 16.61 -5.44
C LEU A 37 -4.74 16.91 -3.94
N LEU A 38 -4.83 15.85 -3.12
CA LEU A 38 -4.81 16.00 -1.66
C LEU A 38 -3.49 16.61 -1.15
N THR A 39 -2.36 16.23 -1.76
CA THR A 39 -1.04 16.76 -1.38
C THR A 39 -0.90 18.24 -1.74
N CYS A 40 -1.38 18.64 -2.93
CA CYS A 40 -1.26 20.02 -3.41
C CYS A 40 -2.24 20.98 -2.73
N SER A 41 -3.46 20.54 -2.45
CA SER A 41 -4.52 21.37 -1.89
C SER A 41 -5.34 20.59 -0.84
N PRO A 42 -4.77 20.26 0.33
CA PRO A 42 -5.43 19.40 1.32
C PRO A 42 -6.71 20.00 1.94
N HIS A 43 -6.92 21.30 1.78
CA HIS A 43 -8.11 22.03 2.24
C HIS A 43 -9.25 22.03 1.21
N GLU A 44 -8.94 21.75 -0.06
CA GLU A 44 -9.92 21.76 -1.16
C GLU A 44 -10.39 20.35 -1.52
N TRP A 45 -9.57 19.33 -1.21
CA TRP A 45 -9.83 17.94 -1.56
C TRP A 45 -9.94 17.08 -0.32
N GLN A 46 -10.84 16.10 -0.38
CA GLN A 46 -10.95 15.02 0.59
C GLN A 46 -11.05 13.72 -0.18
N TRP A 47 -10.49 12.64 0.37
CA TRP A 47 -10.64 11.33 -0.25
C TRP A 47 -12.07 10.82 -0.03
N SER A 48 -12.67 10.28 -1.09
CA SER A 48 -13.80 9.36 -0.92
C SER A 48 -13.32 8.05 -0.30
N THR A 49 -14.25 7.29 0.28
CA THR A 49 -13.97 5.94 0.79
C THR A 49 -13.34 5.06 -0.30
N ASP A 50 -13.86 5.12 -1.53
CA ASP A 50 -13.32 4.33 -2.64
C ASP A 50 -11.87 4.73 -2.98
N GLN A 51 -11.55 6.03 -2.94
CA GLN A 51 -10.19 6.51 -3.14
C GLN A 51 -9.24 6.08 -2.02
N GLN A 52 -9.71 6.04 -0.76
CA GLN A 52 -8.95 5.47 0.37
C GLN A 52 -8.61 4.01 0.13
N VAL A 53 -9.62 3.21 -0.25
CA VAL A 53 -9.43 1.77 -0.54
C VAL A 53 -8.47 1.59 -1.71
N LEU A 54 -8.65 2.35 -2.78
CA LEU A 54 -7.82 2.25 -3.99
C LEU A 54 -6.36 2.62 -3.71
N MET A 55 -6.13 3.66 -2.91
CA MET A 55 -4.78 4.06 -2.52
C MET A 55 -4.12 3.02 -1.61
N ALA A 56 -4.85 2.44 -0.66
CA ALA A 56 -4.33 1.35 0.17
C ALA A 56 -3.94 0.13 -0.67
N ALA A 57 -4.80 -0.26 -1.63
CA ALA A 57 -4.51 -1.33 -2.58
C ALA A 57 -3.27 -1.01 -3.43
N TYR A 58 -3.15 0.23 -3.91
CA TYR A 58 -2.00 0.69 -4.71
C TYR A 58 -0.68 0.59 -3.95
N VAL A 59 -0.65 1.05 -2.69
CA VAL A 59 0.55 0.98 -1.85
C VAL A 59 0.99 -0.47 -1.64
N LEU A 60 0.03 -1.35 -1.37
CA LEU A 60 0.30 -2.77 -1.11
C LEU A 60 0.81 -3.49 -2.38
N TRP A 61 0.16 -3.22 -3.51
CA TRP A 61 0.58 -3.69 -4.84
C TRP A 61 1.99 -3.20 -5.22
N ALA A 62 2.33 -1.95 -4.90
CA ALA A 62 3.64 -1.38 -5.17
C ALA A 62 4.72 -2.01 -4.29
N HIS A 63 4.41 -2.22 -3.00
CA HIS A 63 5.30 -2.89 -2.07
C HIS A 63 5.62 -4.33 -2.52
N GLN A 64 4.62 -5.10 -2.95
CA GLN A 64 4.81 -6.46 -3.45
C GLN A 64 5.76 -6.53 -4.65
N ARG A 65 5.61 -5.61 -5.60
CA ARG A 65 6.54 -5.51 -6.75
C ARG A 65 7.95 -5.15 -6.33
N LEU A 66 8.09 -4.20 -5.41
CA LEU A 66 9.41 -3.81 -4.89
C LEU A 66 10.11 -5.00 -4.21
N GLU A 67 9.39 -5.77 -3.39
CA GLU A 67 9.95 -6.97 -2.74
C GLU A 67 10.32 -8.05 -3.75
N ALA A 68 9.50 -8.29 -4.78
CA ALA A 68 9.86 -9.20 -5.86
C ALA A 68 11.15 -8.77 -6.59
N VAL A 69 11.28 -7.48 -6.91
CA VAL A 69 12.50 -6.92 -7.51
C VAL A 69 13.71 -7.10 -6.60
N LYS A 70 13.58 -6.78 -5.30
CA LYS A 70 14.67 -6.98 -4.33
C LYS A 70 15.14 -8.42 -4.27
N GLN A 71 14.21 -9.39 -4.30
CA GLN A 71 14.57 -10.81 -4.31
C GLN A 71 15.33 -11.21 -5.56
N ILE A 72 14.93 -10.71 -6.74
CA ILE A 72 15.62 -10.97 -8.01
C ILE A 72 17.04 -10.39 -7.98
N VAL A 73 17.18 -9.12 -7.58
CA VAL A 73 18.47 -8.42 -7.52
C VAL A 73 19.41 -9.09 -6.50
N THR A 74 18.91 -9.38 -5.29
CA THR A 74 19.72 -10.03 -4.24
C THR A 74 20.15 -11.44 -4.65
N ARG A 75 19.30 -12.20 -5.34
CA ARG A 75 19.66 -13.52 -5.89
C ARG A 75 20.65 -13.42 -7.05
N GLY A 76 20.59 -12.35 -7.84
CA GLY A 76 21.55 -12.06 -8.92
C GLY A 76 22.95 -11.79 -8.38
N ILE A 77 23.06 -11.06 -7.26
CA ILE A 77 24.34 -10.73 -6.61
C ILE A 77 25.01 -11.96 -5.99
N ASN A 78 24.25 -12.90 -5.42
CA ASN A 78 24.79 -14.11 -4.78
C ASN A 78 25.12 -15.26 -5.75
N ARG A 79 25.06 -15.02 -7.08
CA ARG A 79 25.29 -16.05 -8.12
C ARG A 79 26.62 -15.91 -8.86
N GLU A 80 27.48 -14.97 -8.45
CA GLU A 80 28.86 -14.80 -8.91
C GLU A 80 29.85 -15.29 -7.85
#